data_AF-A0A3N5IEG2-F1
#
_entry.id   AF-A0A3N5IEG2-F1
#
_cell.length_a   1.000
_cell.length_b   1.000
_cell.length_c   1.000
_cell.angle_alpha   90.00
_cell.angle_beta   90.00
_cell.angle_gamma   90.00
#
_symmetry.space_group_name_H-M   'P 1'
#
loop_
_entity.id
_entity.type
_entity.pdbx_description
1 polymer ?
#
loop_
_entity_poly.entity_id
_entity_poly.type
_entity_poly.pdbx_seq_one_letter_code
_entity_poly.pdbx_strand_id
1 'polypeptide(L)'
;MVTFSELLQKRRAIRDFEEREVPSKIIDEILQESTLAPSASNNQPCRFVVVQCRKTIKALSDESKANLLYDHAEKKIKLAPDYVTFLRNE
;
A
#
# COMPACT_ATOMS: atom_id res chain seq x y z
N MET A 1 8.25 16.82 21.18
CA MET A 1 7.16 15.90 20.76
C MET A 1 6.65 16.38 19.42
N VAL A 2 6.33 15.47 18.50
CA VAL A 2 5.69 15.82 17.21
C VAL A 2 4.19 15.96 17.46
N THR A 3 3.60 17.05 17.00
CA THR A 3 2.15 17.28 17.06
C THR A 3 1.43 16.51 15.95
N PHE A 4 0.12 16.28 16.12
CA PHE A 4 -0.69 15.65 15.07
C PHE A 4 -0.63 16.42 13.74
N SER A 5 -0.72 17.75 13.79
CA SER A 5 -0.64 18.59 12.59
C SER A 5 0.72 18.46 11.87
N GLU A 6 1.83 18.41 12.62
CA GLU A 6 3.15 18.19 12.03
C GLU A 6 3.27 16.79 11.40
N LEU A 7 2.70 15.75 12.02
CA LEU A 7 2.66 14.40 11.46
C LEU A 7 1.94 14.37 10.11
N LEU A 8 0.76 15.02 10.03
CA LEU A 8 -0.02 15.07 8.80
C LEU A 8 0.72 15.77 7.65
N GLN A 9 1.51 16.81 7.94
CA GLN A 9 2.30 17.54 6.95
C GLN A 9 3.55 16.77 6.51
N LYS A 10 4.19 16.03 7.43
CA LYS A 10 5.43 15.29 7.15
C LYS A 10 5.21 13.93 6.50
N ARG A 11 3.99 13.37 6.54
CA ARG A 11 3.72 12.06 5.94
C ARG A 11 4.06 12.05 4.44
N ARG A 12 4.66 10.97 3.98
CA ARG A 12 5.01 10.75 2.57
C ARG A 12 4.90 9.26 2.25
N ALA A 13 4.66 8.94 0.99
CA ALA A 13 4.71 7.56 0.53
C ALA A 13 6.16 7.05 0.62
N ILE A 14 6.36 5.95 1.36
CA ILE A 14 7.62 5.22 1.43
C ILE A 14 7.54 4.07 0.42
N ARG A 15 8.62 3.85 -0.33
CA ARG A 15 8.71 2.82 -1.40
C ARG A 15 9.98 1.99 -1.33
N ASP A 16 10.79 2.20 -0.30
CA ASP A 16 12.02 1.48 -0.02
C ASP A 16 11.93 1.03 1.44
N PHE A 17 12.03 -0.28 1.67
CA PHE A 17 11.71 -0.92 2.95
C PHE A 17 12.81 -1.91 3.32
N GLU A 18 13.07 -2.05 4.62
CA GLU A 18 13.94 -3.10 5.14
C GLU A 18 13.34 -4.50 4.91
N GLU A 19 14.20 -5.51 4.76
CA GLU A 19 13.84 -6.94 4.75
C GLU A 19 13.48 -7.46 6.16
N ARG A 20 12.79 -6.63 6.95
CA ARG A 20 12.41 -6.90 8.33
C ARG A 20 10.90 -7.02 8.43
N GLU A 21 10.44 -8.09 9.06
CA GLU A 21 9.02 -8.29 9.32
C GLU A 21 8.48 -7.30 10.35
N VAL A 22 7.22 -6.90 10.18
CA VAL A 22 6.49 -6.08 11.15
C VAL A 22 5.89 -7.01 12.21
N PRO A 23 6.15 -6.79 13.51
CA PRO A 23 5.54 -7.59 14.59
C PRO A 23 4.01 -7.59 14.52
N SER A 24 3.39 -8.75 14.75
CA SER A 24 1.93 -8.92 14.67
C SER A 24 1.16 -7.93 15.55
N LYS A 25 1.64 -7.70 16.77
CA LYS A 25 1.04 -6.75 17.72
C LYS A 25 0.89 -5.34 17.13
N ILE A 26 1.88 -4.86 16.37
CA ILE A 26 1.82 -3.54 15.72
C ILE A 26 0.75 -3.54 14.62
N ILE A 27 0.64 -4.63 13.87
CA ILE A 27 -0.38 -4.79 12.83
C ILE A 27 -1.78 -4.78 13.48
N ASP A 28 -1.95 -5.52 14.57
CA ASP A 28 -3.22 -5.60 15.30
C ASP A 28 -3.65 -4.23 15.86
N GLU A 29 -2.72 -3.47 16.44
CA GLU A 29 -2.96 -2.10 16.92
C GLU A 29 -3.42 -1.18 15.79
N ILE A 30 -2.73 -1.19 14.64
CA ILE A 30 -3.11 -0.37 13.47
C ILE A 30 -4.50 -0.74 12.96
N LEU A 31 -4.82 -2.03 12.89
CA LEU A 31 -6.13 -2.50 12.45
C LEU A 31 -7.22 -2.09 13.44
N GLN A 32 -6.98 -2.25 14.74
CA GLN A 32 -7.93 -1.83 15.78
C GLN A 32 -8.21 -0.33 15.67
N GLU A 33 -7.18 0.51 15.59
CA GLU A 33 -7.34 1.97 15.43
C GLU A 33 -8.11 2.32 14.15
N SER A 34 -7.83 1.62 13.04
CA SER A 34 -8.52 1.83 11.77
C SER A 34 -10.03 1.55 11.85
N THR A 35 -10.45 0.59 12.69
CA THR A 35 -11.89 0.27 12.88
C THR A 35 -12.66 1.31 13.68
N LEU A 36 -11.97 2.24 14.35
CA LEU A 36 -12.60 3.34 15.10
C LEU A 36 -13.08 4.48 14.19
N ALA A 37 -12.73 4.46 12.89
CA ALA A 37 -13.23 5.42 11.94
C ALA A 37 -14.77 5.32 11.82
N PRO A 38 -15.51 6.45 11.85
CA PRO A 38 -16.96 6.42 11.72
C PRO A 38 -17.36 5.90 10.33
N SER A 39 -18.48 5.18 10.28
CA SER A 39 -19.04 4.66 9.03
C SER A 39 -20.56 4.91 8.96
N ALA A 40 -21.08 5.05 7.75
CA ALA A 40 -22.50 5.32 7.53
C ALA A 40 -23.36 4.23 8.19
N SER A 41 -24.25 4.63 9.09
CA SER A 41 -25.09 3.71 9.87
C SER A 41 -24.31 2.63 10.64
N ASN A 42 -23.05 2.91 10.99
CA ASN A 42 -22.13 1.94 11.62
C ASN A 42 -21.98 0.62 10.84
N ASN A 43 -22.08 0.67 9.51
CA ASN A 43 -22.03 -0.53 8.66
C ASN A 43 -20.65 -1.20 8.61
N GLN A 44 -19.59 -0.51 9.05
CA GLN A 44 -18.21 -1.02 9.14
C GLN A 44 -17.82 -1.78 7.85
N PRO A 45 -17.77 -1.11 6.70
CA PRO A 45 -17.72 -1.79 5.40
C PRO A 45 -16.30 -2.26 5.03
N CYS A 46 -15.28 -1.71 5.70
CA CYS A 46 -13.90 -2.07 5.47
C CYS A 46 -13.64 -3.53 5.84
N ARG A 47 -12.91 -4.25 4.97
CA ARG A 47 -12.39 -5.59 5.23
C ARG A 47 -10.89 -5.54 5.00
N PHE A 48 -10.14 -6.16 5.92
CA PHE A 48 -8.69 -6.16 5.89
C PHE A 48 -8.21 -7.59 5.74
N VAL A 49 -7.18 -7.79 4.90
CA VAL A 49 -6.49 -9.07 4.73
C VAL A 49 -5.02 -8.83 4.98
N VAL A 50 -4.46 -9.53 5.96
CA VAL A 50 -3.03 -9.46 6.29
C VAL A 50 -2.30 -10.55 5.49
N VAL A 51 -1.42 -10.13 4.58
CA VAL A 51 -0.60 -11.03 3.78
C VAL A 51 0.85 -10.90 4.23
N GLN A 52 1.37 -11.92 4.90
CA GLN A 52 2.76 -11.96 5.37
C GLN A 52 3.64 -12.94 4.58
N CYS A 53 3.04 -13.86 3.82
CA CYS A 53 3.79 -14.79 2.97
C CYS A 53 4.55 -14.02 1.88
N ARG A 54 5.89 -13.98 1.97
CA ARG A 54 6.74 -13.25 1.01
C ARG A 54 6.52 -13.68 -0.44
N LYS A 55 6.26 -14.96 -0.69
CA LYS A 55 5.93 -15.48 -2.04
C LYS A 55 4.62 -14.88 -2.57
N THR A 56 3.60 -14.81 -1.72
CA THR A 56 2.30 -14.21 -2.10
C THR A 56 2.43 -12.71 -2.32
N ILE A 57 3.16 -12.00 -1.45
CA ILE A 57 3.43 -10.57 -1.62
C ILE A 57 4.14 -10.31 -2.95
N LYS A 58 5.17 -11.09 -3.28
CA LYS A 58 5.88 -10.97 -4.56
C LYS A 58 4.94 -11.20 -5.74
N ALA A 59 4.15 -12.27 -5.71
CA ALA A 59 3.20 -12.55 -6.80
C ALA A 59 2.19 -11.41 -7.01
N LEU A 60 1.66 -10.84 -5.93
CA LEU A 60 0.76 -9.67 -6.00
C LEU A 60 1.46 -8.44 -6.56
N SER A 61 2.72 -8.22 -6.17
CA SER A 61 3.53 -7.11 -6.69
C SER A 61 3.77 -7.25 -8.19
N ASP A 62 4.24 -8.42 -8.63
CA ASP A 62 4.54 -8.71 -10.04
C ASP A 62 3.28 -8.56 -10.91
N GLU A 63 2.14 -9.11 -10.47
CA GLU A 63 0.84 -8.97 -11.15
C GLU A 63 0.37 -7.51 -11.21
N SER A 64 0.51 -6.75 -10.12
CA SER A 64 0.15 -5.34 -10.10
C SER A 64 0.98 -4.52 -11.10
N LYS A 65 2.28 -4.79 -11.21
CA LYS A 65 3.18 -4.11 -12.16
C LYS A 65 2.80 -4.45 -13.61
N ALA A 66 2.52 -5.73 -13.89
CA ALA A 66 2.10 -6.19 -15.20
C ALA A 66 0.80 -5.49 -15.66
N ASN A 67 -0.19 -5.38 -14.76
CA ASN A 67 -1.45 -4.68 -15.06
C ASN A 67 -1.25 -3.19 -15.33
N LEU A 68 -0.38 -2.51 -14.57
CA LEU A 68 -0.04 -1.10 -14.83
C LEU A 68 0.61 -0.90 -16.21
N LEU A 69 1.53 -1.80 -16.59
CA LEU A 69 2.17 -1.75 -17.90
C LEU A 69 1.17 -2.03 -19.03
N TYR A 70 0.28 -2.99 -18.83
CA TYR A 70 -0.79 -3.31 -19.77
C TYR A 70 -1.74 -2.12 -19.97
N ASP A 71 -2.29 -1.57 -18.90
CA ASP A 71 -3.21 -0.43 -18.99
C ASP A 71 -2.55 0.82 -19.58
N HIS A 72 -1.24 0.99 -19.37
CA HIS A 72 -0.47 2.05 -20.01
C HIS A 72 -0.31 1.81 -21.52
N ALA A 73 0.00 0.58 -21.94
CA ALA A 73 0.11 0.22 -23.35
C ALA A 73 -1.23 0.39 -24.09
N GLU A 74 -2.34 0.03 -23.43
CA GLU A 74 -3.72 0.22 -23.91
C GLU A 74 -4.20 1.68 -23.80
N LYS A 75 -3.34 2.61 -23.36
CA LYS A 75 -3.63 4.05 -23.20
C LYS A 75 -4.80 4.35 -22.26
N LYS A 76 -5.15 3.42 -21.36
CA LYS A 76 -6.14 3.67 -20.30
C LYS A 76 -5.57 4.59 -19.21
N ILE A 77 -4.27 4.50 -18.98
CA ILE A 77 -3.54 5.35 -18.03
C ILE A 77 -2.26 5.92 -18.67
N LYS A 78 -1.82 7.08 -18.15
CA LYS A 78 -0.55 7.70 -18.54
C LYS A 78 0.48 7.54 -17.43
N LEU A 79 1.55 6.82 -17.70
CA LEU A 79 2.71 6.68 -16.82
C LEU A 79 3.88 7.52 -17.36
N ALA A 80 4.74 8.00 -16.47
CA ALA A 80 5.98 8.67 -16.87
C ALA A 80 6.96 7.66 -17.49
N PRO A 81 7.73 8.03 -18.54
CA PRO A 81 8.65 7.10 -19.20
C PRO A 81 9.65 6.42 -18.26
N ASP A 82 10.20 7.17 -17.30
CA ASP A 82 11.14 6.65 -16.30
C ASP A 82 10.48 5.60 -15.40
N TYR A 83 9.19 5.80 -15.08
CA TYR A 83 8.44 4.87 -14.25
C TYR A 83 8.08 3.59 -15.02
N VAL A 84 7.75 3.70 -16.30
CA VAL A 84 7.58 2.52 -17.18
C VAL A 84 8.86 1.70 -17.25
N THR A 85 10.01 2.38 -17.36
CA THR A 85 11.32 1.74 -17.39
C THR A 85 11.60 1.03 -16.06
N PHE A 86 11.35 1.71 -14.93
CA PHE A 86 11.48 1.11 -13.60
C PHE A 86 10.64 -0.16 -13.45
N LEU A 87 9.35 -0.10 -13.79
CA LEU A 87 8.42 -1.24 -13.65
C LEU A 87 8.81 -2.46 -14.50
N ARG A 88 9.55 -2.28 -15.60
CA ARG A 88 10.03 -3.37 -16.46
C ARG A 88 11.30 -4.04 -15.97
N ASN A 89 12.10 -3.32 -15.16
CA ASN A 89 13.45 -3.72 -14.77
C ASN A 89 13.54 -4.23 -13.32
N GLU A 90 12.43 -4.23 -12.60
CA GLU A 90 12.32 -4.64 -11.18
C GLU A 90 11.62 -5.98 -11.03
#